data_AF-A0AAW5SCD7-F1
#
_entry.id   AF-A0AAW5SCD7-F1
#
_cell.length_a   1.000
_cell.length_b   1.000
_cell.length_c   1.000
_cell.angle_alpha   90.00
_cell.angle_beta   90.00
_cell.angle_gamma   90.00
#
_symmetry.space_group_name_H-M   'P 1'
#
loop_
_entity.id
_entity.type
_entity.pdbx_description
1 polymer ?
#
loop_
_entity_poly.entity_id
_entity_poly.type
_entity_poly.pdbx_seq_one_letter_code
_entity_poly.pdbx_strand_id
1 'polypeptide(L)' 'MWIVELGQIGRAGQPNTRTLSRNVSPSRRDAERIAEKLLVERGVQSDVAARMAKIADKWTDDFPTRTTVRIFEE' A
#
# COMPACT_ATOMS: atom_id res chain seq x y z
N MET A 1 -5.56 2.37 16.42
CA MET A 1 -6.42 2.50 15.21
C MET A 1 -5.55 2.17 14.01
N TRP A 2 -6.04 1.48 12.98
CA TRP A 2 -5.16 1.00 11.89
C TRP A 2 -5.13 2.01 10.74
N ILE A 3 -3.94 2.42 10.34
CA ILE A 3 -3.69 3.33 9.24
C ILE A 3 -3.17 2.54 8.04
N VAL A 4 -3.70 2.83 6.85
CA VAL A 4 -3.17 2.35 5.56
C VAL A 4 -2.62 3.55 4.81
N GLU A 5 -1.36 3.49 4.40
CA GLU A 5 -0.78 4.47 3.50
C GLU A 5 -0.37 3.82 2.18
N LEU A 6 -0.79 4.45 1.08
CA LEU A 6 -0.35 4.11 -0.26
C LEU A 6 0.63 5.18 -0.73
N GLY A 7 1.74 4.75 -1.30
CA GLY A 7 2.75 5.62 -1.89
C GLY A 7 3.04 5.29 -3.34
N GLN A 8 3.60 6.27 -4.04
CA GLN A 8 4.21 6.12 -5.35
C GLN A 8 5.72 6.12 -5.17
N ILE A 9 6.40 5.04 -5.56
CA ILE A 9 7.85 4.95 -5.55
C ILE A 9 8.42 5.93 -6.58
N GLY A 10 9.44 6.68 -6.16
CA GLY A 10 10.16 7.62 -7.01
C GLY A 10 10.78 6.96 -8.24
N ARG A 11 11.07 7.76 -9.26
CA ARG A 11 11.76 7.35 -10.49
C ARG A 11 13.11 8.05 -10.61
N ALA A 12 13.98 7.58 -11.51
CA ALA A 12 15.18 8.33 -11.87
C ALA A 12 14.80 9.77 -12.26
N GLY A 13 15.39 10.76 -11.58
CA GLY A 13 15.06 12.18 -11.71
C GLY A 13 13.99 12.71 -10.73
N GLN A 14 13.24 11.84 -10.04
CA GLN A 14 12.27 12.18 -8.99
C GLN A 14 12.27 11.08 -7.91
N PRO A 15 13.30 11.04 -7.04
CA PRO A 15 13.59 9.88 -6.20
C PRO A 15 12.65 9.70 -5.00
N ASN A 16 11.90 10.72 -4.62
CA ASN A 16 11.11 10.69 -3.39
C ASN A 16 9.82 9.90 -3.56
N THR A 17 9.56 8.96 -2.65
CA THR A 17 8.26 8.31 -2.51
C THR A 17 7.23 9.33 -2.05
N ARG A 18 6.12 9.45 -2.78
CA ARG A 18 5.02 10.37 -2.44
C ARG A 18 3.83 9.58 -1.90
N THR A 19 3.36 9.89 -0.70
CA THR A 19 2.08 9.37 -0.19
C THR A 19 0.94 9.86 -1.09
N LEU A 20 0.21 8.91 -1.68
CA LEU A 20 -0.94 9.15 -2.55
C LEU A 20 -2.25 9.15 -1.77
N SER A 21 -2.38 8.24 -0.80
CA SER A 21 -3.57 8.15 0.04
C SER A 21 -3.22 7.70 1.45
N ARG A 22 -4.03 8.15 2.41
CA ARG A 22 -4.02 7.70 3.80
C ARG A 22 -5.45 7.35 4.18
N ASN A 23 -5.67 6.12 4.62
CA ASN A 23 -6.96 5.61 5.06
C ASN A 23 -6.85 5.11 6.50
N VAL A 24 -7.99 5.07 7.18
CA VAL A 24 -8.07 4.72 8.59
C VAL A 24 -9.13 3.64 8.76
N SER A 25 -8.86 2.68 9.63
CA SER A 25 -9.66 1.47 9.78
C SER A 25 -9.76 1.03 11.24
N PRO A 26 -10.92 0.48 11.68
CA PRO A 26 -11.10 -0.01 13.04
C PRO A 26 -10.36 -1.34 13.31
N SER A 27 -9.96 -2.09 12.27
CA SER A 27 -9.31 -3.40 12.42
C SER A 27 -8.19 -3.63 11.41
N ARG A 28 -7.20 -4.46 11.76
CA ARG A 28 -6.13 -4.88 10.84
C ARG A 28 -6.71 -5.52 9.59
N ARG A 29 -7.72 -6.39 9.74
CA ARG A 29 -8.34 -7.12 8.64
C ARG A 29 -9.02 -6.18 7.64
N ASP A 30 -9.68 -5.13 8.12
CA ASP A 30 -10.28 -4.14 7.24
C ASP A 30 -9.22 -3.25 6.59
N ALA A 31 -8.13 -2.95 7.30
CA ALA A 31 -6.97 -2.25 6.74
C ALA A 31 -6.32 -3.07 5.59
N GLU A 32 -6.21 -4.39 5.73
CA GLU A 32 -5.73 -5.29 4.66
C GLU A 32 -6.63 -5.23 3.43
N ARG A 33 -7.96 -5.29 3.61
CA ARG A 33 -8.93 -5.19 2.50
C ARG A 33 -8.84 -3.85 1.78
N ILE A 34 -8.66 -2.75 2.53
CA ILE A 34 -8.47 -1.42 1.97
C ILE A 34 -7.17 -1.37 1.16
N ALA A 35 -6.08 -1.88 1.71
CA ALA A 35 -4.79 -1.94 1.03
C ALA A 35 -4.85 -2.76 -0.27
N GLU A 36 -5.44 -3.96 -0.22
CA GLU A 36 -5.63 -4.82 -1.39
C GLU A 36 -6.39 -4.08 -2.50
N LYS A 37 -7.51 -3.44 -2.16
CA LYS A 37 -8.31 -2.65 -3.12
C LYS A 37 -7.49 -1.51 -3.74
N LEU A 38 -6.77 -0.74 -2.91
CA LEU A 38 -5.93 0.37 -3.38
C LEU A 38 -4.81 -0.10 -4.30
N LEU A 39 -4.16 -1.23 -3.99
CA LEU A 39 -3.12 -1.81 -4.85
C LEU A 39 -3.68 -2.26 -6.20
N VAL A 40 -4.84 -2.91 -6.22
CA VAL A 40 -5.51 -3.34 -7.46
C VAL A 40 -5.90 -2.13 -8.32
N GLU A 41 -6.39 -1.06 -7.72
CA GLU A 41 -6.70 0.21 -8.43
C GLU A 41 -5.45 0.85 -9.07
N ARG A 42 -4.25 0.57 -8.55
CA ARG A 42 -2.96 0.98 -9.15
C ARG A 42 -2.45 0.03 -10.23
N GLY A 43 -3.13 -1.10 -10.45
CA GLY A 43 -2.77 -2.10 -11.45
C GLY A 43 -1.95 -3.27 -10.91
N VAL A 44 -1.80 -3.41 -9.59
CA VAL A 44 -1.15 -4.58 -8.99
C VAL A 44 -2.07 -5.79 -9.19
N GLN A 45 -1.51 -6.93 -9.59
CA GLN A 45 -2.30 -8.15 -9.77
C GLN A 45 -2.98 -8.56 -8.45
N SER A 46 -4.22 -9.03 -8.52
CA SER A 46 -5.05 -9.26 -7.31
C SER A 46 -4.41 -10.23 -6.30
N ASP A 47 -3.77 -11.31 -6.77
CA ASP A 47 -3.09 -12.28 -5.91
C ASP A 47 -1.82 -11.68 -5.27
N VAL A 48 -1.10 -10.83 -6.01
CA VAL A 48 0.06 -10.07 -5.50
C VAL A 48 -0.42 -9.04 -4.47
N ALA A 49 -1.48 -8.29 -4.77
CA ALA A 49 -2.05 -7.28 -3.88
C ALA A 49 -2.50 -7.90 -2.55
N ALA A 50 -3.17 -9.04 -2.59
CA ALA A 50 -3.58 -9.77 -1.39
C ALA A 50 -2.39 -10.25 -0.55
N ARG A 51 -1.29 -10.71 -1.18
CA ARG A 51 -0.06 -11.08 -0.47
C ARG A 51 0.63 -9.86 0.14
N MET A 52 0.75 -8.76 -0.62
CA MET A 52 1.35 -7.52 -0.16
C MET A 52 0.61 -6.94 1.05
N ALA A 53 -0.73 -6.86 1.00
CA ALA A 53 -1.53 -6.33 2.09
C ALA A 53 -1.30 -7.07 3.43
N LYS A 54 -1.11 -8.40 3.37
CA LYS A 54 -0.83 -9.25 4.54
C LYS A 54 0.54 -9.02 5.17
N ILE A 55 1.54 -8.58 4.40
CA ILE A 55 2.91 -8.37 4.89
C ILE A 55 3.27 -6.87 5.02
N ALA A 56 2.31 -5.98 4.78
CA ALA A 56 2.50 -4.53 4.74
C ALA A 56 2.73 -3.88 6.12
N ASP A 57 3.24 -4.59 7.13
CA ASP A 57 3.61 -3.99 8.43
C ASP A 57 4.78 -2.97 8.28
N LYS A 58 5.46 -3.04 7.14
CA LYS A 58 6.44 -2.07 6.65
C LYS A 58 6.10 -1.72 5.21
N TRP A 59 6.76 -0.69 4.67
CA TRP A 59 6.66 -0.36 3.25
C TRP A 59 6.94 -1.60 2.40
N THR A 60 5.95 -1.97 1.60
CA THR A 60 5.98 -3.12 0.70
C THR A 60 5.76 -2.63 -0.71
N ASP A 61 6.76 -2.89 -1.57
CA ASP A 61 6.89 -2.30 -2.88
C ASP A 61 6.44 -3.26 -3.99
N ASP A 62 5.75 -2.71 -4.98
CA ASP A 62 5.52 -3.33 -6.29
C ASP A 62 6.20 -2.47 -7.36
N PHE A 63 7.33 -2.93 -7.89
CA PHE A 63 8.09 -2.21 -8.90
C PHE A 63 7.41 -2.09 -10.27
N PRO A 64 6.67 -3.10 -10.79
CA PRO A 64 5.92 -2.97 -12.03
C PRO A 64 4.97 -1.77 -12.06
N THR A 65 4.20 -1.56 -11.00
CA THR A 65 3.29 -0.40 -10.88
C THR A 65 3.94 0.80 -10.17
N ARG A 66 5.13 0.61 -9.61
CA ARG A 66 5.83 1.56 -8.73
C ARG A 66 4.96 2.01 -7.56
N THR A 67 4.15 1.10 -7.05
CA THR A 67 3.27 1.36 -5.91
C THR A 67 3.92 0.82 -4.65
N THR A 68 3.75 1.50 -3.52
CA THR A 68 4.16 0.99 -2.22
C THR A 68 3.03 1.13 -1.23
N VAL A 69 2.95 0.23 -0.24
CA VAL A 69 1.91 0.28 0.79
C VAL A 69 2.51 -0.01 2.17
N ARG A 70 1.96 0.63 3.21
CA ARG A 70 2.22 0.26 4.61
C ARG A 70 0.93 0.31 5.43
N ILE A 71 0.86 -0.53 6.45
CA ILE A 71 -0.23 -0.65 7.40
C ILE A 71 0.37 -0.67 8.81
N PHE A 72 -0.10 0.24 9.68
CA PHE A 72 0.45 0.40 11.02
C PHE A 72 -0.61 0.92 12.00
N GLU A 73 -0.36 0.77 13.30
CA GLU A 73 -1.19 1.37 14.34
C GLU A 73 -0.73 2.79 14.67
N GLU A 74 -1.70 3.68 14.88
CA GLU A 74 -1.51 4.93 15.61
C GLU A 74 -1.60 4.72 17.12
#